data_AF-A0A1Q7WBL1-F1
#
_entry.id   AF-A0A1Q7WBL1-F1
#
_cell.length_a   1.000
_cell.length_b   1.000
_cell.length_c   1.000
_cell.angle_alpha   90.00
_cell.angle_beta   90.00
_cell.angle_gamma   90.00
#
_symmetry.space_group_name_H-M   'P 1'
#
loop_
_entity.id
_entity.type
_entity.pdbx_description
1 polymer ?
#
loop_
_entity_poly.entity_id
_entity_poly.type
_entity_poly.pdbx_seq_one_letter_code
_entity_poly.pdbx_strand_id
1 'polypeptide(L)'
;MLDGTEPDAILVVLRDTSFDRQVPPELRTDLGLDDSRVLRVGSAGFTAALTPGQRAAAERHPLVERTEPDPDRLAPFIGIAPDPRAPDRYTAMLIGGDPLDVARAIGLGASQAVVTGVWLTARLTADQLLAVRRDPRVDFVDFAIMDGPA
;
A
#
# COMPACT_ATOMS: atom_id res chain seq x y z
N MET A 1 -10.49 6.89 -26.77
CA MET A 1 -9.75 5.62 -26.67
C MET A 1 -8.55 5.92 -25.80
N LEU A 2 -8.49 5.36 -24.59
CA LEU A 2 -7.32 5.45 -23.73
C LEU A 2 -6.38 4.31 -24.15
N ASP A 3 -5.14 4.64 -24.48
CA ASP A 3 -4.11 3.66 -24.84
C ASP A 3 -4.01 2.59 -23.75
N GLY A 4 -4.02 1.32 -24.18
CA GLY A 4 -4.14 0.11 -23.35
C GLY A 4 -2.98 -0.19 -22.40
N THR A 5 -2.36 0.84 -21.82
CA THR A 5 -1.54 0.73 -20.61
C THR A 5 -2.47 0.90 -19.42
N GLU A 6 -2.75 -0.21 -18.72
CA GLU A 6 -3.44 -0.12 -17.44
C GLU A 6 -2.66 0.83 -16.50
N PRO A 7 -3.35 1.71 -15.76
CA PRO A 7 -2.69 2.58 -14.80
C PRO A 7 -2.03 1.72 -13.72
N ASP A 8 -0.71 1.83 -13.59
CA ASP A 8 0.01 1.29 -12.44
C ASP A 8 -0.40 2.10 -11.20
N ALA A 9 -1.00 1.44 -10.21
CA ALA A 9 -1.29 2.06 -8.93
C ALA A 9 0.04 2.28 -8.18
N ILE A 10 0.29 3.51 -7.72
CA ILE A 10 1.48 3.84 -6.93
C ILE A 10 1.03 4.42 -5.59
N LEU A 11 1.69 3.97 -4.52
CA LEU A 11 1.59 4.60 -3.21
C LEU A 11 2.40 5.89 -3.24
N VAL A 12 1.76 7.01 -2.95
CA VAL A 12 2.43 8.30 -2.79
C VAL A 12 2.45 8.62 -1.30
N VAL A 13 3.59 8.36 -0.67
CA VAL A 13 3.86 8.70 0.74
C VAL A 13 4.28 10.16 0.82
N LEU A 14 3.65 10.94 1.71
CA LEU A 14 3.93 12.36 1.89
C LEU A 14 4.76 12.61 3.14
N ARG A 15 5.69 13.56 3.03
CA ARG A 15 6.67 13.96 4.06
C ARG A 15 6.13 14.50 5.40
N ASP A 16 4.82 14.57 5.59
CA ASP A 16 4.24 15.18 6.80
C ASP A 16 3.05 14.36 7.31
N THR A 17 3.35 13.41 8.21
CA THR A 17 2.42 12.46 8.84
C THR A 17 1.53 13.10 9.91
N SER A 18 1.14 14.37 9.73
CA SER A 18 -0.02 14.88 10.46
C SER A 18 -1.24 14.14 9.92
N PHE A 19 -1.92 13.39 10.79
CA PHE A 19 -2.99 12.42 10.54
C PHE A 19 -4.21 12.95 9.77
N ASP A 20 -4.18 14.19 9.27
CA ASP A 20 -5.34 14.96 8.89
C ASP A 20 -5.31 15.61 7.50
N ARG A 21 -4.32 15.35 6.63
CA ARG A 21 -4.22 16.14 5.39
C ARG A 21 -4.45 15.32 4.12
N GLN A 22 -5.54 15.71 3.46
CA GLN A 22 -5.87 15.47 2.06
C GLN A 22 -4.63 15.62 1.16
N VAL A 23 -4.65 15.03 -0.05
CA VAL A 23 -3.59 15.24 -1.06
C VAL A 23 -3.28 16.74 -1.16
N PRO A 24 -2.02 17.16 -0.95
CA PRO A 24 -1.64 18.56 -1.02
C PRO A 24 -2.16 19.19 -2.32
N PRO A 25 -2.82 20.36 -2.29
CA PRO A 25 -3.39 20.98 -3.48
C PRO A 25 -2.36 21.18 -4.60
N GLU A 26 -1.11 21.47 -4.22
CA GLU A 26 0.05 21.57 -5.12
C GLU A 26 0.29 20.25 -5.85
N LEU A 27 0.36 19.14 -5.11
CA LEU A 27 0.55 17.80 -5.67
C LEU A 27 -0.63 17.35 -6.56
N ARG A 28 -1.87 17.71 -6.18
CA ARG A 28 -3.04 17.46 -7.03
C ARG A 28 -2.93 18.19 -8.36
N THR A 29 -2.52 19.45 -8.34
CA THR A 29 -2.39 20.30 -9.53
C THR A 29 -1.26 19.79 -10.43
N ASP A 30 -0.09 19.56 -9.84
CA ASP A 30 1.14 19.21 -10.57
C ASP A 30 1.07 17.81 -11.18
N LEU A 31 0.36 16.88 -10.53
CA LEU A 31 0.14 15.53 -11.04
C LEU A 31 -1.19 15.35 -11.77
N GLY A 32 -2.05 16.37 -11.83
CA GLY A 32 -3.38 16.28 -12.43
C GLY A 32 -4.24 15.16 -11.81
N LEU A 33 -4.21 15.04 -10.48
CA LEU A 33 -4.97 14.00 -9.78
C LEU A 33 -6.43 14.40 -9.68
N ASP A 34 -7.33 13.50 -10.06
CA ASP A 34 -8.75 13.61 -9.75
C ASP A 34 -9.05 12.87 -8.43
N ASP A 35 -10.03 13.35 -7.66
CA ASP A 35 -10.41 12.73 -6.38
C ASP A 35 -11.03 11.33 -6.54
N SER A 36 -11.42 10.94 -7.76
CA SER A 36 -11.95 9.59 -8.03
C SER A 36 -10.86 8.52 -8.18
N ARG A 37 -9.60 8.94 -8.33
CA ARG A 37 -8.42 8.07 -8.51
C ARG A 37 -7.50 8.04 -7.29
N VAL A 38 -7.88 8.70 -6.21
CA VAL A 38 -7.11 8.81 -4.97
C VAL A 38 -7.80 8.03 -3.88
N LEU A 39 -7.12 7.02 -3.33
CA LEU A 39 -7.55 6.30 -2.14
C LEU A 39 -6.68 6.74 -0.96
N ARG A 40 -7.32 7.28 0.08
CA ARG A 40 -6.63 7.62 1.33
C ARG A 40 -6.15 6.36 2.03
N VAL A 41 -4.87 6.35 2.43
CA VAL A 41 -4.20 5.26 3.12
C VAL A 41 -3.93 5.71 4.55
N GLY A 42 -5.00 5.78 5.35
CA GLY A 42 -4.93 6.17 6.76
C GLY A 42 -4.10 7.42 7.02
N SER A 43 -3.13 7.29 7.93
CA SER A 43 -2.12 8.31 8.27
C SER A 43 -0.81 8.19 7.48
N ALA A 44 -0.69 7.16 6.64
CA ALA A 44 0.52 6.87 5.86
C ALA A 44 0.57 7.65 4.54
N GLY A 45 -0.55 8.19 4.07
CA GLY A 45 -0.63 9.02 2.87
C GLY A 45 -1.82 8.67 1.99
N PHE A 46 -1.60 8.57 0.68
CA PHE A 46 -2.62 8.17 -0.28
C PHE A 46 -2.03 7.29 -1.39
N THR A 47 -2.86 6.45 -1.98
CA THR A 47 -2.55 5.74 -3.22
C THR A 47 -3.29 6.41 -4.36
N ALA A 48 -2.65 6.49 -5.52
CA ALA A 48 -3.29 6.99 -6.71
C ALA A 48 -3.00 6.08 -7.91
N ALA A 49 -4.01 5.88 -8.74
CA ALA A 49 -3.83 5.26 -10.05
C ALA A 49 -3.23 6.30 -11.00
N LEU A 50 -1.95 6.15 -11.33
CA LEU A 50 -1.20 7.12 -12.14
C LEU A 50 -0.98 6.58 -13.55
N THR A 51 -1.11 7.46 -14.55
CA THR A 51 -0.56 7.17 -15.88
C THR A 51 0.98 7.15 -15.83
N PRO A 52 1.68 6.52 -16.80
CA PRO A 52 3.14 6.52 -16.84
C PRO A 52 3.78 7.92 -16.78
N GLY A 53 3.14 8.93 -17.39
CA GLY A 53 3.60 10.32 -17.33
C GLY A 53 3.43 10.96 -15.95
N GLN A 54 2.28 10.72 -15.29
CA GLN A 54 2.01 11.19 -13.93
C GLN A 54 2.93 10.52 -12.91
N ARG A 55 3.21 9.22 -13.09
CA ARG A 55 4.22 8.49 -12.31
C ARG A 55 5.58 9.18 -12.40
N ALA A 56 6.08 9.41 -13.60
CA ALA A 56 7.39 10.03 -13.80
C ALA A 56 7.45 11.46 -13.21
N ALA A 57 6.32 12.18 -13.19
CA ALA A 57 6.21 13.47 -12.52
C ALA A 57 6.24 13.31 -10.98
N ALA A 58 5.47 12.37 -10.43
CA ALA A 58 5.40 12.09 -9.00
C ALA A 58 6.77 11.67 -8.43
N GLU A 59 7.50 10.82 -9.15
CA GLU A 59 8.84 10.35 -8.79
C GLU A 59 9.89 11.48 -8.68
N ARG A 60 9.61 12.65 -9.27
CA ARG A 60 10.48 13.85 -9.22
C ARG A 60 9.92 14.96 -8.33
N HIS A 61 8.74 14.77 -7.75
CA HIS A 61 8.03 15.82 -7.03
C HIS A 61 8.57 15.98 -5.60
N PRO A 62 8.88 17.21 -5.13
CA PRO A 62 9.57 17.44 -3.85
C PRO A 62 8.77 17.01 -2.60
N LEU A 63 7.44 16.95 -2.71
CA LEU A 63 6.55 16.49 -1.64
C LEU A 63 6.39 14.97 -1.56
N VAL A 64 6.87 14.22 -2.56
CA VAL A 64 6.77 12.76 -2.61
C VAL A 64 8.01 12.18 -1.98
N GLU A 65 7.83 11.41 -0.90
CA GLU A 65 8.91 10.65 -0.30
C GLU A 65 9.02 9.29 -0.97
N ARG A 66 10.25 8.90 -1.28
CA ARG A 66 10.58 7.55 -1.75
C ARG A 66 11.11 6.77 -0.57
N THR A 67 10.36 5.76 -0.16
CA THR A 67 10.93 4.68 0.61
C THR A 67 11.66 3.79 -0.38
N GLU A 68 12.98 3.73 -0.32
CA GLU A 68 13.73 2.76 -1.10
C GLU A 68 13.55 1.37 -0.47
N PRO A 69 13.37 0.30 -1.28
CA PRO A 69 13.35 -1.06 -0.79
C PRO A 69 14.66 -1.39 -0.06
N ASP A 70 14.56 -1.77 1.20
CA ASP A 70 15.70 -2.21 2.02
C ASP A 70 15.58 -3.74 2.22
N PRO A 71 16.46 -4.56 1.61
CA PRO A 71 16.39 -6.02 1.70
C PRO A 71 16.71 -6.57 3.08
N ASP A 72 17.38 -5.79 3.93
CA ASP A 72 17.75 -6.18 5.29
C ASP A 72 16.73 -5.64 6.33
N ARG A 73 15.85 -4.72 5.92
CA ARG A 73 14.78 -4.18 6.77
C ARG A 73 13.71 -5.24 7.01
N LEU A 74 13.35 -5.37 8.28
CA LEU A 74 12.12 -6.03 8.68
C LEU A 74 11.01 -4.98 8.78
N ALA A 75 9.99 -5.06 7.93
CA ALA A 75 8.86 -4.16 7.95
C ALA A 75 8.25 -4.12 9.37
N PRO A 76 8.04 -2.93 9.97
CA PRO A 76 7.41 -2.80 11.27
C PRO A 76 6.03 -3.47 11.29
N PHE A 77 5.70 -4.03 12.44
CA PHE A 77 4.34 -4.45 12.76
C PHE A 77 3.70 -3.32 13.57
N ILE A 78 2.68 -2.69 13.02
CA ILE A 78 1.96 -1.58 13.64
C ILE A 78 0.58 -2.13 13.98
N GLY A 79 0.10 -2.02 15.22
CA GLY A 79 -1.22 -2.53 15.58
C GLY A 79 -1.49 -2.48 17.08
N ILE A 80 -2.71 -2.08 17.46
CA ILE A 80 -3.08 -1.80 18.87
C ILE A 80 -3.72 -3.03 19.53
N ALA A 81 -4.38 -3.91 18.76
CA ALA A 81 -4.78 -5.26 19.16
C ALA A 81 -5.30 -6.07 17.95
N PRO A 82 -5.14 -7.40 17.91
CA PRO A 82 -5.81 -8.24 16.93
C PRO A 82 -7.33 -8.14 17.04
N ASP A 83 -8.05 -8.13 15.90
CA ASP A 83 -9.48 -8.39 15.90
C ASP A 83 -9.70 -9.84 16.40
N PRO A 84 -10.38 -10.06 17.54
CA PRO A 84 -10.58 -11.40 18.08
C PRO A 84 -11.37 -12.32 17.13
N ARG A 85 -12.10 -11.76 16.15
CA ARG A 85 -12.83 -12.51 15.12
C ARG A 85 -11.91 -13.01 14.00
N ALA A 86 -10.73 -12.43 13.84
CA ALA A 86 -9.76 -12.75 12.80
C ALA A 86 -8.32 -12.55 13.28
N PRO A 87 -7.88 -13.28 14.32
CA PRO A 87 -6.58 -13.06 14.98
C PRO A 87 -5.37 -13.38 14.08
N ASP A 88 -5.60 -14.11 13.00
CA ASP A 88 -4.61 -14.55 12.00
C ASP A 88 -4.67 -13.74 10.70
N ARG A 89 -5.47 -12.67 10.65
CA ARG A 89 -5.65 -11.85 9.46
C ARG A 89 -4.84 -10.57 9.56
N TYR A 90 -4.04 -10.35 8.53
CA TYR A 90 -3.10 -9.25 8.44
C TYR A 90 -3.30 -8.48 7.15
N THR A 91 -2.94 -7.21 7.20
CA THR A 91 -2.89 -6.31 6.05
C THR A 91 -1.47 -5.77 5.94
N ALA A 92 -0.83 -6.00 4.79
CA ALA A 92 0.47 -5.47 4.45
C ALA A 92 0.32 -4.32 3.45
N MET A 93 0.99 -3.20 3.73
CA MET A 93 1.09 -2.08 2.80
C MET A 93 2.35 -2.21 1.96
N LEU A 94 2.24 -2.11 0.65
CA LEU A 94 3.40 -2.12 -0.24
C LEU A 94 3.84 -0.69 -0.60
N ILE A 95 5.16 -0.47 -0.66
CA ILE A 95 5.79 0.75 -1.20
C ILE A 95 5.92 0.71 -2.73
N GLY A 96 5.72 -0.46 -3.35
CA GLY A 96 5.73 -0.62 -4.80
C GLY A 96 5.59 -2.07 -5.26
N GLY A 97 5.35 -2.25 -6.56
CA GLY A 97 5.11 -3.56 -7.17
C GLY A 97 3.68 -4.08 -7.00
N ASP A 98 3.41 -5.25 -7.57
CA ASP A 98 2.10 -5.91 -7.49
C ASP A 98 1.95 -6.68 -6.14
N PRO A 99 0.93 -6.38 -5.32
CA PRO A 99 0.60 -7.15 -4.12
C PRO A 99 0.44 -8.66 -4.36
N LEU A 100 -0.01 -9.07 -5.54
CA LEU A 100 -0.12 -10.49 -5.90
C LEU A 100 1.25 -11.15 -6.08
N ASP A 101 2.29 -10.41 -6.47
CA ASP A 101 3.64 -10.96 -6.55
C ASP A 101 4.23 -11.19 -5.15
N VAL A 102 3.95 -10.32 -4.19
CA VAL A 102 4.29 -10.56 -2.77
C VAL A 102 3.52 -11.78 -2.26
N ALA A 103 2.22 -11.88 -2.54
CA ALA A 103 1.39 -13.01 -2.15
C ALA A 103 1.93 -14.34 -2.70
N ARG A 104 2.33 -14.40 -3.97
CA ARG A 104 2.94 -15.59 -4.58
C ARG A 104 4.28 -15.93 -3.95
N ALA A 105 5.12 -14.93 -3.66
CA ALA A 105 6.45 -15.12 -3.09
C ALA A 105 6.41 -15.77 -1.68
N ILE A 106 5.35 -15.50 -0.92
CA ILE A 106 5.13 -16.09 0.42
C ILE A 106 4.26 -17.37 0.39
N GLY A 107 3.91 -17.86 -0.81
CA GLY A 107 3.12 -19.08 -0.99
C GLY A 107 1.62 -18.93 -0.73
N LEU A 108 1.03 -17.73 -0.88
CA LEU A 108 -0.42 -17.56 -0.92
C LEU A 108 -0.97 -17.82 -2.33
N GLY A 109 -2.05 -18.58 -2.43
CA GLY A 109 -2.86 -18.68 -3.63
C GLY A 109 -3.68 -17.40 -3.88
N ALA A 110 -4.03 -17.14 -5.13
CA ALA A 110 -4.77 -15.93 -5.54
C ALA A 110 -6.13 -15.75 -4.83
N SER A 111 -6.78 -16.83 -4.39
CA SER A 111 -8.05 -16.78 -3.66
C SER A 111 -7.88 -16.55 -2.15
N GLN A 112 -6.66 -16.52 -1.63
CA GLN A 112 -6.35 -16.36 -0.21
C GLN A 112 -5.94 -14.93 0.14
N ALA A 113 -5.79 -14.08 -0.87
CA ALA A 113 -5.40 -12.69 -0.77
C ALA A 113 -6.52 -11.78 -1.29
N VAL A 114 -6.81 -10.72 -0.56
CA VAL A 114 -7.59 -9.58 -1.03
C VAL A 114 -6.60 -8.47 -1.34
N VAL A 115 -6.65 -7.96 -2.57
CA VAL A 115 -5.80 -6.85 -3.01
C VAL A 115 -6.66 -5.62 -3.24
N THR A 116 -6.29 -4.53 -2.56
CA THR A 116 -6.96 -3.23 -2.70
C THR A 116 -5.90 -2.17 -2.93
N GLY A 117 -5.68 -1.75 -4.18
CA GLY A 117 -4.56 -0.86 -4.51
C GLY A 117 -3.23 -1.51 -4.13
N VAL A 118 -2.46 -0.89 -3.22
CA VAL A 118 -1.16 -1.39 -2.75
C VAL A 118 -1.26 -2.26 -1.49
N TRP A 119 -2.48 -2.61 -1.07
CA TRP A 119 -2.70 -3.38 0.13
C TRP A 119 -2.88 -4.86 -0.19
N LEU A 120 -2.17 -5.71 0.56
CA LEU A 120 -2.36 -7.15 0.58
C LEU A 120 -2.98 -7.57 1.90
N THR A 121 -4.23 -8.02 1.89
CA THR A 121 -4.90 -8.55 3.09
C THR A 121 -5.09 -10.05 2.97
N ALA A 122 -4.60 -10.81 3.94
CA ALA A 122 -4.70 -12.27 3.94
C ALA A 122 -4.68 -12.85 5.35
N ARG A 123 -5.11 -14.11 5.48
CA ARG A 123 -4.77 -14.92 6.65
C ARG A 123 -3.36 -15.46 6.48
N LEU A 124 -2.49 -15.24 7.46
CA LEU A 124 -1.09 -15.64 7.38
C LEU A 124 -0.73 -16.55 8.55
N THR A 125 0.05 -17.60 8.27
CA THR A 125 0.78 -18.31 9.32
C THR A 125 1.90 -17.42 9.88
N ALA A 126 2.49 -17.79 11.02
CA ALA A 126 3.62 -17.07 11.59
C ALA A 126 4.81 -16.97 10.60
N ASP A 127 5.07 -18.03 9.84
CA ASP A 127 6.14 -18.07 8.84
C ASP A 127 5.82 -17.15 7.64
N GLN A 128 4.55 -17.14 7.19
CA GLN A 128 4.11 -16.26 6.12
C GLN A 128 4.12 -14.79 6.54
N LEU A 129 3.73 -14.49 7.78
CA LEU A 129 3.81 -13.15 8.34
C LEU A 129 5.27 -12.67 8.40
N LEU A 130 6.19 -13.53 8.83
CA LEU A 130 7.62 -13.20 8.83
C LEU A 130 8.17 -13.02 7.41
N ALA A 131 7.74 -13.85 6.45
CA ALA A 131 8.13 -13.74 5.05
C ALA A 131 7.62 -12.43 4.42
N VAL A 132 6.35 -12.05 4.66
CA VAL A 132 5.78 -10.76 4.24
C VAL A 132 6.60 -9.61 4.80
N ARG A 133 6.92 -9.65 6.10
CA ARG A 133 7.68 -8.57 6.74
C ARG A 133 9.13 -8.46 6.24
N ARG A 134 9.66 -9.51 5.63
CA ARG A 134 11.00 -9.50 5.01
C ARG A 134 10.97 -9.13 3.52
N ASP A 135 9.78 -9.03 2.92
CA ASP A 135 9.70 -8.62 1.53
C ASP A 135 10.07 -7.13 1.43
N PRO A 136 11.09 -6.75 0.64
CA PRO A 136 11.58 -5.39 0.58
C PRO A 136 10.55 -4.41 -0.01
N ARG A 137 9.47 -4.93 -0.61
CA ARG A 137 8.35 -4.14 -1.14
C ARG A 137 7.32 -3.79 -0.08
N VAL A 138 7.38 -4.37 1.11
CA VAL A 138 6.41 -4.14 2.19
C VAL A 138 6.90 -3.03 3.13
N ASP A 139 6.10 -1.99 3.30
CA ASP A 139 6.43 -0.89 4.23
C ASP A 139 6.17 -1.28 5.68
N PHE A 140 4.97 -1.79 5.95
CA PHE A 140 4.52 -2.23 7.27
C PHE A 140 3.42 -3.28 7.15
N VAL A 141 3.17 -3.96 8.27
CA VAL A 141 2.06 -4.90 8.43
C VAL A 141 1.24 -4.52 9.66
N ASP A 142 -0.08 -4.63 9.58
CA ASP A 142 -1.02 -4.48 10.70
C ASP A 142 -2.01 -5.66 10.72
N PHE A 143 -2.76 -5.80 11.81
CA PHE A 143 -3.99 -6.58 11.84
C PHE A 143 -5.01 -6.02 10.85
N ALA A 144 -5.72 -6.91 10.17
CA ALA A 144 -6.82 -6.47 9.32
C ALA A 144 -8.02 -6.05 10.17
N ILE A 145 -8.35 -4.77 10.15
CA ILE A 145 -9.60 -4.26 10.75
C ILE A 145 -10.72 -4.49 9.74
N MET A 146 -11.67 -5.36 10.08
CA MET A 146 -12.87 -5.58 9.27
C MET A 146 -14.04 -4.82 9.88
N ASP A 147 -14.44 -3.72 9.23
CA ASP A 147 -15.77 -3.13 9.44
C ASP A 147 -16.81 -4.01 8.74
N GLY A 148 -17.31 -5.02 9.45
CA GLY A 148 -18.39 -5.90 8.99
C GLY A 148 -19.09 -6.57 10.16
N PRO A 149 -20.43 -6.77 10.09
CA PRO A 149 -21.20 -7.39 11.17
C PRO A 149 -20.79 -8.85 11.39
N ALA A 150 -20.87 -9.27 12.66
CA ALA A 150 -20.57 -10.62 13.14
C ALA A 150 -21.55 -11.68 12.61
#